data_AF-A0A7L0FNW0-F1
#
_entry.id   AF-A0A7L0FNW0-F1
#
_cell.length_a   1.000
_cell.length_b   1.000
_cell.length_c   1.000
_cell.angle_alpha   90.00
_cell.angle_beta   90.00
_cell.angle_gamma   90.00
#
_symmetry.space_group_name_H-M   'P 1'
#
loop_
_entity.id
_entity.type
_entity.pdbx_description
1 polymer ?
#
loop_
_entity_poly.entity_id
_entity_poly.type
_entity_poly.pdbx_seq_one_letter_code
_entity_poly.pdbx_strand_id
1 'polypeptide(L)' 'AICYPMAVGLNKGYKVTKEVSKPRQCRHCGHMAKHTKFGQDMIREVCGFAPYESHAMELLKV' A
#
# COMPACT_ATOMS: atom_id res chain seq x y z
N ALA A 1 25.62 29.02 16.38
CA ALA A 1 24.28 29.32 16.93
C ALA A 1 23.81 28.13 17.76
N ILE A 2 23.25 28.37 18.96
CA ILE A 2 22.75 27.31 19.84
C ILE A 2 21.25 27.11 19.55
N CYS A 3 20.86 25.90 19.17
CA CYS A 3 19.47 25.56 18.84
C CYS A 3 18.79 24.90 20.04
N TYR A 4 17.99 25.68 20.78
CA TYR A 4 17.16 25.19 21.87
C TYR A 4 15.89 24.47 21.35
N PRO A 5 15.36 23.48 22.08
CA PRO A 5 14.08 22.87 21.75
C PRO A 5 12.96 23.90 21.87
N MET A 6 12.20 24.11 20.80
CA MET A 6 11.11 25.08 20.73
C MET A 6 9.76 24.37 20.62
N ALA A 7 8.67 24.97 21.10
CA ALA A 7 7.32 24.42 20.98
C ALA A 7 6.67 24.68 19.59
N VAL A 8 7.25 25.59 18.80
CA VAL A 8 6.75 26.01 17.49
C VAL A 8 7.87 25.92 16.44
N GLY A 9 7.50 25.77 15.15
CA GLY A 9 8.44 25.59 14.04
C GLY A 9 8.58 24.13 13.55
N LEU A 10 9.45 23.92 12.55
CA LEU A 10 9.59 22.63 11.86
C LEU A 10 10.25 21.52 12.71
N ASN A 11 11.23 21.89 13.53
CA ASN A 11 11.94 20.96 14.43
C ASN A 11 11.53 21.18 15.89
N LYS A 12 10.22 21.34 16.09
CA LYS A 12 9.62 21.57 17.40
C LYS A 12 9.48 20.29 18.21
N GLY A 13 9.31 20.44 19.52
CA GLY A 13 9.13 19.36 20.47
C GLY A 13 10.43 18.90 21.13
N TYR A 14 10.29 18.00 22.09
CA TYR A 14 11.42 17.44 22.81
C TYR A 14 12.13 16.39 21.95
N LYS A 15 13.46 16.48 21.87
CA LYS A 15 14.28 15.55 21.09
C LYS A 15 14.36 14.22 21.83
N VAL A 16 13.50 13.28 21.44
CA VAL A 16 13.51 11.89 21.95
C VAL A 16 14.18 10.98 20.92
N THR A 17 14.98 10.02 21.41
CA THR A 17 15.48 8.90 20.60
C THR A 17 14.31 7.97 20.24
N LYS A 18 14.01 7.83 18.95
CA LYS A 18 12.88 7.01 18.50
C LYS A 18 13.25 5.53 18.51
N GLU A 19 12.44 4.72 19.18
CA GLU A 19 12.54 3.26 19.11
C GLU A 19 11.91 2.73 17.81
N VAL A 20 12.64 1.87 17.11
CA VAL A 20 12.13 1.22 15.89
C VAL A 20 11.42 -0.09 16.30
N SER A 21 10.13 0.01 16.54
CA SER A 21 9.29 -1.16 16.80
C SER A 21 8.89 -1.88 15.51
N LYS A 22 8.70 -3.20 15.59
CA LYS A 22 8.16 -3.98 14.47
C LYS A 22 6.78 -3.43 14.07
N PRO A 23 6.49 -3.29 12.76
CA PRO A 23 5.17 -2.85 12.33
C PRO A 23 4.11 -3.86 12.80
N ARG A 24 2.93 -3.34 13.15
CA ARG A 24 1.81 -4.18 13.59
C ARG A 24 1.30 -5.05 12.43
N GLN A 25 0.84 -6.26 12.74
CA GLN A 25 0.29 -7.18 11.74
C GLN A 25 -0.86 -6.57 10.92
N CYS A 26 -1.69 -5.72 11.53
CA CYS A 26 -2.77 -5.02 10.83
C CYS A 26 -2.30 -4.15 9.66
N ARG A 27 -1.03 -3.71 9.66
CA ARG A 27 -0.44 -2.94 8.54
C ARG A 27 -0.14 -3.81 7.31
N HIS A 28 -0.16 -5.14 7.44
CA HIS A 28 0.01 -6.06 6.31
C HIS A 28 -1.30 -6.34 5.56
N CYS A 29 -2.44 -5.78 6.00
CA CYS A 29 -3.70 -5.91 5.28
C CYS A 29 -3.58 -5.32 3.86
N GLY A 30 -4.12 -6.01 2.86
CA GLY A 30 -4.03 -5.62 1.44
C GLY A 30 -2.77 -6.11 0.72
N HIS A 31 -1.80 -6.71 1.42
CA HIS A 31 -0.66 -7.32 0.76
C HIS A 31 -1.06 -8.63 0.07
N MET A 32 -0.68 -8.79 -1.19
CA MET A 32 -1.02 -9.97 -1.99
C MET A 32 -0.05 -11.11 -1.68
N ALA A 33 -0.55 -12.21 -1.13
CA ALA A 33 0.25 -13.42 -0.91
C ALA A 33 0.42 -14.22 -2.22
N LYS A 34 1.54 -14.94 -2.36
CA LYS A 34 1.84 -15.76 -3.55
C LYS A 34 0.73 -16.78 -3.86
N HIS A 35 0.21 -17.44 -2.83
CA HIS A 35 -0.88 -18.41 -2.97
C HIS A 35 -2.19 -17.75 -3.43
N THR A 36 -2.54 -16.60 -2.87
CA THR A 36 -3.74 -15.85 -3.27
C THR A 36 -3.64 -15.37 -4.71
N LYS A 37 -2.47 -14.88 -5.13
CA LYS A 37 -2.24 -14.50 -6.53
C LYS A 37 -2.41 -15.68 -7.49
N PHE A 38 -1.77 -16.81 -7.17
CA PHE A 38 -1.89 -18.02 -7.98
C PHE A 38 -3.36 -18.46 -8.16
N GLY A 39 -4.15 -18.46 -7.07
CA GLY A 39 -5.58 -18.77 -7.14
C GLY A 39 -6.38 -17.76 -7.96
N GLN A 40 -6.11 -16.46 -7.79
CA GLN A 40 -6.81 -15.41 -8.56
C GLN A 40 -6.50 -15.45 -10.05
N ASP A 41 -5.23 -15.71 -10.41
CA ASP A 41 -4.82 -15.82 -11.82
C ASP A 41 -5.49 -17.04 -12.49
N MET A 42 -5.55 -18.18 -11.79
CA MET A 42 -6.26 -19.37 -12.27
C MET A 42 -7.77 -19.13 -12.46
N ILE A 43 -8.43 -18.47 -11.49
CA ILE A 43 -9.86 -18.16 -11.59
C ILE A 43 -10.13 -17.21 -12.76
N ARG A 44 -9.27 -16.21 -12.97
CA ARG A 44 -9.44 -15.26 -14.08
C ARG A 44 -9.26 -15.91 -15.45
N GLU A 45 -8.38 -16.90 -15.56
CA GLU A 45 -8.25 -17.70 -16.80
C GLU A 45 -9.50 -18.53 -17.10
N VAL A 46 -10.11 -19.13 -16.06
CA VAL A 46 -11.31 -19.99 -16.22
C VAL A 46 -12.58 -19.17 -16.48
N CYS A 47 -12.81 -18.11 -15.71
CA CYS A 47 -14.05 -17.33 -15.76
C CYS A 47 -14.04 -16.22 -16.81
N GLY A 48 -12.85 -15.74 -17.22
CA GLY A 48 -12.71 -14.64 -18.17
C GLY A 48 -13.03 -13.26 -17.55
N PHE A 49 -13.37 -12.31 -18.43
CA PHE A 49 -13.63 -10.91 -18.08
C PHE A 49 -15.12 -10.60 -18.01
N ALA A 50 -15.51 -9.65 -17.16
CA ALA A 50 -16.87 -9.14 -17.15
C ALA A 50 -17.18 -8.34 -18.44
N PRO A 51 -18.45 -8.21 -18.87
CA PRO A 51 -18.80 -7.49 -20.10
C PRO A 51 -18.25 -6.05 -20.17
N TYR A 52 -18.24 -5.34 -19.03
CA TYR A 52 -17.70 -3.98 -18.94
C TYR A 52 -16.17 -3.95 -18.97
N GLU A 53 -15.50 -4.97 -18.45
CA GLU A 53 -14.04 -5.09 -18.51
C GLU A 53 -13.58 -5.36 -19.94
N SER A 54 -14.30 -6.23 -20.66
CA SER A 54 -14.07 -6.51 -22.09
C SER A 54 -14.26 -5.27 -22.95
N HIS A 55 -15.38 -4.55 -22.78
CA HIS A 55 -15.64 -3.32 -23.53
C HIS A 55 -14.60 -2.22 -23.23
N ALA A 56 -14.19 -2.06 -21.98
CA ALA A 56 -13.14 -1.11 -21.63
C ALA A 56 -11.78 -1.47 -22.28
N MET A 57 -11.42 -2.76 -22.32
CA MET A 57 -10.22 -3.21 -23.01
C MET A 57 -10.28 -2.98 -24.52
N GLU A 58 -11.45 -3.07 -25.15
CA GLU A 58 -11.62 -2.74 -26.57
C GLU A 58 -11.40 -1.26 -26.85
N LEU A 59 -11.93 -0.38 -26.00
CA LEU A 59 -11.69 1.07 -26.12
C LEU A 59 -10.22 1.43 -25.94
N LEU A 60 -9.48 0.70 -25.10
CA LEU A 60 -8.04 0.90 -24.89
C LEU A 60 -7.16 0.35 -26.03
N LYS A 61 -7.69 -0.46 -26.95
CA LYS A 61 -6.94 -1.01 -28.10
C LYS A 61 -6.88 -0.05 -29.30
N VAL A 62 -7.74 0.97 -29.33
CA VAL A 62 -7.79 2.01 -30.38
C VAL A 62 -6.59 2.95 -30.24
#